data_AF-A0A6B3EQL2-F1
#
_entry.id   AF-A0A6B3EQL2-F1
#
_cell.length_a   1.000
_cell.length_b   1.000
_cell.length_c   1.000
_cell.angle_alpha   90.00
_cell.angle_beta   90.00
_cell.angle_gamma   90.00
#
_symmetry.space_group_name_H-M   'P 1'
#
loop_
_entity.id
_entity.type
_entity.pdbx_description
1 polymer ?
#
loop_
_entity_poly.entity_id
_entity_poly.type
_entity_poly.pdbx_seq_one_letter_code
_entity_poly.pdbx_strand_id
1 'polypeptide(L)'
;APVPSLNYLLSSHVWRQDHNGFSHQDPGFIDHVLNKSPEVVRVYLPPDANTALSTAEHVLQSREYVNVVMAGKQPSFDWLTLDEARGHCARGAGIWEWA
;
A
#
# COMPACT_ATOMS: atom_id res chain seq x y z
N ALA A 1 -0.03 18.42 -20.20
CA ALA A 1 -0.93 17.36 -19.72
C ALA A 1 -0.40 16.86 -18.38
N PRO A 2 -1.25 16.50 -17.41
CA PRO A 2 -0.82 16.05 -16.09
C PRO A 2 0.05 14.79 -16.19
N VAL A 3 1.11 14.72 -15.39
CA VAL A 3 2.14 13.67 -15.47
C VAL A 3 1.65 12.40 -14.76
N PRO A 4 1.91 11.18 -15.29
CA PRO A 4 1.68 9.93 -14.56
C PRO A 4 2.30 9.94 -13.16
N SER A 5 1.57 9.46 -12.17
CA SER A 5 2.09 9.34 -10.81
C SER A 5 3.32 8.45 -10.73
N LEU A 6 4.24 8.76 -9.81
CA LEU A 6 5.29 7.84 -9.41
C LEU A 6 4.69 6.78 -8.48
N ASN A 7 4.76 5.51 -8.88
CA ASN A 7 4.26 4.39 -8.08
C ASN A 7 5.45 3.61 -7.50
N TYR A 8 5.60 3.62 -6.18
CA TYR A 8 6.68 2.95 -5.45
C TYR A 8 6.12 1.78 -4.64
N LEU A 9 6.56 0.55 -4.94
CA LEU A 9 6.21 -0.64 -4.17
C LEU A 9 7.27 -0.91 -3.08
N LEU A 10 6.90 -0.72 -1.82
CA LEU A 10 7.69 -1.14 -0.66
C LEU A 10 7.31 -2.57 -0.29
N SER A 11 8.12 -3.53 -0.73
CA SER A 11 7.97 -4.94 -0.35
C SER A 11 9.20 -5.45 0.41
N SER A 12 9.21 -6.73 0.78
CA SER A 12 10.21 -7.28 1.71
C SER A 12 10.27 -6.47 3.01
N HIS A 13 9.11 -6.15 3.57
CA HIS A 13 9.02 -5.26 4.71
C HIS A 13 9.63 -5.85 5.99
N VAL A 14 9.86 -4.97 6.97
CA VAL A 14 10.51 -5.24 8.27
C VAL A 14 10.12 -6.55 8.96
N TRP A 15 8.84 -6.95 8.90
CA TRP A 15 8.33 -8.14 9.59
C TRP A 15 8.80 -9.47 9.01
N ARG A 16 9.34 -9.49 7.78
CA ARG A 16 9.67 -10.72 7.04
C ARG A 16 10.96 -10.59 6.21
N GLN A 17 12.03 -10.17 6.89
CA GLN A 17 13.41 -10.12 6.36
C GLN A 17 14.22 -11.35 6.78
N ASP A 18 13.70 -12.52 6.44
CA ASP A 18 14.08 -13.83 6.96
C ASP A 18 15.58 -14.17 6.79
N HIS A 19 16.27 -13.59 5.80
CA HIS A 19 17.70 -13.85 5.51
C HIS A 19 18.65 -12.69 5.82
N ASN A 20 18.14 -11.50 6.15
CA ASN A 20 18.96 -10.28 6.20
C ASN A 20 19.05 -9.64 7.59
N GLY A 21 18.09 -9.94 8.48
CA GLY A 21 18.09 -9.44 9.85
C GLY A 21 18.00 -7.91 9.98
N PHE A 22 18.55 -7.36 11.06
CA PHE A 22 18.28 -6.00 11.55
C PHE A 22 18.63 -4.88 10.56
N SER A 23 19.67 -5.04 9.72
CA SER A 23 20.08 -4.02 8.76
C SER A 23 19.03 -3.73 7.68
N HIS A 24 17.98 -4.56 7.57
CA HIS A 24 16.89 -4.43 6.61
C HIS A 24 15.53 -4.14 7.28
N GLN A 25 15.53 -3.74 8.55
CA GLN A 25 14.35 -3.62 9.41
C GLN A 25 14.04 -2.17 9.82
N ASP A 26 13.86 -1.30 8.83
CA ASP A 26 13.44 0.09 9.04
C ASP A 26 12.22 0.45 8.17
N PRO A 27 11.01 0.57 8.75
CA PRO A 27 9.81 1.01 8.03
C PRO A 27 9.68 2.54 7.90
N GLY A 28 10.63 3.33 8.42
CA GLY A 28 10.56 4.79 8.55
C GLY A 28 10.50 5.60 7.25
N PHE A 29 10.64 4.95 6.09
CA PHE A 29 10.39 5.61 4.80
C PHE A 29 8.96 6.15 4.69
N ILE A 30 7.97 5.50 5.33
CA ILE A 30 6.59 6.00 5.39
C ILE A 30 6.54 7.37 6.09
N ASP A 31 7.23 7.53 7.22
CA ASP A 31 7.29 8.80 7.95
C ASP A 31 7.92 9.90 7.09
N HIS A 32 8.97 9.57 6.33
CA HIS A 32 9.60 10.53 5.43
C HIS A 32 8.64 11.03 4.32
N VAL A 33 7.82 10.13 3.78
CA VAL A 33 6.84 10.42 2.74
C VAL A 33 5.69 11.25 3.33
N LEU A 34 5.15 10.87 4.48
CA LEU A 34 4.03 11.55 5.14
C LEU A 34 4.38 12.96 5.65
N ASN A 35 5.67 13.32 5.73
CA ASN A 35 6.12 14.69 5.96
C ASN A 35 5.96 15.62 4.74
N LYS A 36 5.45 15.16 3.60
CA LYS A 36 5.20 15.97 2.39
C LYS A 36 3.73 16.38 2.32
N SER A 37 3.43 17.37 1.47
CA SER A 37 2.05 17.87 1.33
C SER A 37 1.09 16.74 0.97
N PRO A 38 -0.08 16.63 1.64
CA PRO A 38 -1.12 15.68 1.29
C PRO A 38 -1.74 15.98 -0.08
N GLU A 39 -1.38 17.06 -0.75
CA GLU A 39 -1.76 17.30 -2.15
C GLU A 39 -0.94 16.47 -3.14
N VAL A 40 0.24 15.96 -2.75
CA VAL A 40 1.18 15.30 -3.67
C VAL A 40 1.57 13.86 -3.28
N VAL A 41 1.38 13.43 -2.03
CA VAL A 41 1.73 12.06 -1.59
C VAL A 41 0.52 11.24 -1.18
N ARG A 42 0.57 9.92 -1.41
CA ARG A 42 -0.40 8.93 -0.92
C ARG A 42 0.34 7.71 -0.40
N VAL A 43 -0.09 7.15 0.73
CA VAL A 43 0.42 5.89 1.29
C VAL A 43 -0.73 4.89 1.36
N TYR A 44 -0.48 3.66 0.90
CA TYR A 44 -1.44 2.56 0.90
C TYR A 44 -0.85 1.34 1.60
N LEU A 45 -1.63 0.74 2.49
CA LEU A 45 -1.24 -0.42 3.30
C LEU A 45 -2.22 -1.59 3.05
N PRO A 46 -2.24 -2.19 1.85
CA PRO A 46 -3.14 -3.31 1.55
C PRO A 46 -2.81 -4.53 2.45
N PRO A 47 -3.79 -5.08 3.19
CA PRO A 47 -3.58 -6.23 4.07
C PRO A 47 -3.58 -7.58 3.33
N ASP A 48 -4.01 -7.62 2.07
CA ASP A 48 -4.09 -8.83 1.25
C ASP A 48 -3.94 -8.55 -0.26
N ALA A 49 -3.98 -9.61 -1.09
CA ALA A 49 -3.83 -9.50 -2.53
C ALA A 49 -4.97 -8.73 -3.20
N ASN A 50 -6.21 -8.90 -2.76
CA ASN A 50 -7.38 -8.23 -3.37
C ASN A 50 -7.37 -6.72 -3.10
N THR A 51 -7.00 -6.29 -1.90
CA THR A 51 -6.79 -4.88 -1.56
C THR A 51 -5.60 -4.32 -2.32
N ALA A 52 -4.53 -5.10 -2.50
CA ALA A 52 -3.39 -4.71 -3.31
C ALA A 52 -3.76 -4.53 -4.80
N LEU A 53 -4.61 -5.40 -5.36
CA LEU A 53 -5.12 -5.28 -6.73
C LEU A 53 -5.98 -4.03 -6.91
N SER A 54 -6.92 -3.79 -5.98
CA SER A 54 -7.75 -2.58 -6.01
C SER A 54 -6.91 -1.31 -5.86
N THR A 55 -5.89 -1.34 -5.00
CA THR A 55 -4.91 -0.23 -4.86
C THR A 55 -4.13 -0.04 -6.14
N ALA A 56 -3.63 -1.12 -6.77
CA ALA A 56 -2.85 -1.07 -8.00
C ALA A 56 -3.66 -0.45 -9.15
N GLU A 57 -4.92 -0.86 -9.32
CA GLU A 57 -5.85 -0.27 -10.29
C GLU A 57 -5.95 1.25 -10.11
N HIS A 58 -6.15 1.72 -8.87
CA HIS A 58 -6.24 3.14 -8.57
C HIS A 58 -4.94 3.91 -8.87
N VAL A 59 -3.80 3.44 -8.35
CA VAL A 59 -2.53 4.19 -8.46
C VAL A 59 -2.00 4.25 -9.89
N LEU A 60 -2.27 3.24 -10.73
CA LEU A 60 -1.88 3.22 -12.15
C LEU A 60 -2.68 4.23 -12.99
N GLN A 61 -3.91 4.54 -12.59
CA GLN A 61 -4.74 5.55 -13.26
C GLN A 61 -4.47 6.97 -12.75
N SER A 62 -3.88 7.11 -11.58
CA SER A 62 -3.64 8.40 -10.94
C SER A 62 -2.61 9.28 -11.68
N ARG A 63 -2.65 10.59 -11.43
CA ARG A 63 -1.74 11.59 -11.99
C ARG A 63 -1.23 12.51 -10.89
N GLU A 64 -0.02 13.03 -11.06
CA GLU A 64 0.59 14.06 -10.20
C GLU A 64 0.81 13.66 -8.73
N TYR A 65 0.74 12.36 -8.40
CA TYR A 65 1.05 11.85 -7.07
C TYR A 65 2.38 11.09 -7.02
N VAL A 66 2.93 11.01 -5.81
CA VAL A 66 3.83 9.94 -5.39
C VAL A 66 3.01 8.97 -4.54
N ASN A 67 2.73 7.80 -5.11
CA ASN A 67 2.02 6.71 -4.45
C ASN A 67 3.02 5.72 -3.86
N VAL A 68 2.97 5.53 -2.55
CA VAL A 68 3.77 4.54 -1.84
C VAL A 68 2.85 3.42 -1.40
N VAL A 69 3.04 2.24 -1.98
CA VAL A 69 2.26 1.04 -1.66
C VAL A 69 3.14 0.08 -0.88
N MET A 70 2.80 -0.22 0.37
CA MET A 70 3.54 -1.18 1.18
C MET A 70 2.80 -2.52 1.19
N ALA A 71 3.40 -3.55 0.58
CA ALA A 71 2.78 -4.87 0.48
C ALA A 71 3.79 -5.98 0.76
N GLY A 72 3.36 -6.98 1.55
CA GLY A 72 4.14 -8.19 1.80
C GLY A 72 4.33 -9.03 0.54
N LYS A 73 5.42 -9.80 0.49
CA LYS A 73 5.68 -10.80 -0.57
C LYS A 73 5.67 -12.24 -0.09
N GLN A 74 5.57 -12.43 1.22
CA GLN A 74 5.52 -13.76 1.82
C GLN A 74 4.09 -14.29 1.74
N PRO A 75 3.89 -15.62 1.78
CA PRO A 75 2.55 -16.19 1.92
C PRO A 75 1.81 -15.58 3.12
N SER A 76 0.58 -15.13 2.87
CA SER A 76 -0.32 -14.54 3.85
C SER A 76 -1.76 -14.94 3.51
N PHE A 77 -2.69 -14.68 4.42
CA PHE A 77 -4.11 -14.86 4.14
C PHE A 77 -4.62 -13.76 3.21
N ASP A 78 -5.65 -14.09 2.44
CA ASP A 78 -6.52 -13.13 1.80
C ASP A 78 -7.77 -12.96 2.65
N TRP A 79 -8.09 -11.72 3.02
CA TRP A 79 -9.11 -11.39 4.02
C TRP A 79 -10.42 -10.97 3.38
N LEU A 80 -10.34 -10.23 2.27
CA LEU A 80 -11.47 -9.68 1.56
C LEU A 80 -11.61 -10.33 0.20
N THR A 81 -12.84 -10.50 -0.27
CA THR A 81 -13.13 -10.66 -1.69
C THR A 81 -12.75 -9.39 -2.46
N LEU A 82 -12.61 -9.48 -3.78
CA LEU A 82 -12.26 -8.32 -4.60
C LEU A 82 -13.31 -7.19 -4.50
N ASP A 83 -14.59 -7.50 -4.37
CA ASP A 83 -15.65 -6.50 -4.26
C ASP A 83 -15.66 -5.81 -2.89
N GLU A 84 -15.44 -6.56 -1.80
CA GLU A 84 -15.23 -5.98 -0.46
C GLU A 84 -13.99 -5.09 -0.42
N ALA A 85 -12.88 -5.53 -1.04
CA ALA A 85 -11.64 -4.78 -1.15
C ALA A 85 -11.84 -3.45 -1.89
N ARG A 86 -12.55 -3.44 -3.02
CA ARG A 86 -12.90 -2.21 -3.74
C ARG A 86 -13.68 -1.23 -2.87
N GLY A 87 -14.69 -1.71 -2.14
CA GLY A 87 -15.46 -0.90 -1.20
C GLY A 87 -14.61 -0.36 -0.05
N HIS A 88 -13.72 -1.18 0.50
CA HIS A 88 -12.81 -0.80 1.58
C HIS A 88 -11.78 0.25 1.11
N CYS A 89 -11.11 0.03 -0.01
CA CYS A 89 -10.15 0.95 -0.62
C CYS A 89 -10.77 2.31 -0.95
N ALA A 90 -11.99 2.34 -1.49
CA ALA A 90 -12.67 3.58 -1.83
C ALA A 90 -12.94 4.47 -0.60
N ARG A 91 -13.11 3.87 0.58
CA ARG A 91 -13.27 4.60 1.86
C ARG A 91 -11.94 4.96 2.51
N GLY A 92 -10.86 4.26 2.17
CA GLY A 92 -9.53 4.39 2.78
C GLY A 92 -9.36 3.68 4.12
N ALA A 93 -10.45 3.51 4.87
CA ALA A 93 -10.55 2.66 6.06
C ALA A 93 -12.02 2.24 6.27
N GLY A 94 -12.25 1.14 6.98
CA GLY A 94 -13.61 0.70 7.31
C GLY A 94 -13.64 -0.54 8.21
N ILE A 95 -14.81 -0.80 8.78
CA ILE A 95 -15.08 -1.97 9.62
C ILE A 95 -15.24 -3.21 8.71
N TRP A 96 -14.69 -4.34 9.14
CA TRP A 96 -14.96 -5.65 8.55
C TRP A 96 -15.98 -6.35 9.46
N GLU A 97 -17.21 -6.52 8.99
CA GLU A 97 -18.33 -7.02 9.82
C GLU A 97 -18.09 -8.43 10.39
N TRP A 98 -17.16 -9.19 9.82
CA TRP A 98 -16.80 -10.53 10.29
C TRP A 98 -15.69 -10.55 11.35
N ALA A 99 -15.02 -9.42 11.60
CA ALA A 99 -13.85 -9.30 12.48
C ALA A 99 -14.18 -8.65 13.83
#